data_AF-K2FUY1-F1
#
_entry.id   AF-K2FUY1-F1
#
_cell.length_a   1.000
_cell.length_b   1.000
_cell.length_c   1.000
_cell.angle_alpha   90.00
_cell.angle_beta   90.00
_cell.angle_gamma   90.00
#
_symmetry.space_group_name_H-M   'P 1'
#
loop_
_entity.id
_entity.type
_entity.pdbx_description
1 polymer ?
#
loop_
_entity_poly.entity_id
_entity_poly.type
_entity_poly.pdbx_seq_one_letter_code
_entity_poly.pdbx_strand_id
1 'polypeptide(L)'
;KGKKVLVIEDLTTTGGSVRKVVDTVKATGGNVVAVCVMVNRDPEKVTSEVVGGPFSALGVIKASAFDEAVCPLCKENVPINTNVGHGKKYLEAKGLK
;
A
#
# COMPACT_ATOMS: atom_id res chain seq x y z
N LYS A 1 2.93 22.90 14.60
CA LYS A 1 1.61 22.84 15.29
C LYS A 1 0.59 23.69 14.52
N GLY A 2 -0.67 23.25 14.44
CA GLY A 2 -1.80 23.95 13.82
C GLY A 2 -1.85 23.97 12.28
N LYS A 3 -0.83 23.45 11.60
CA LYS A 3 -0.78 23.44 10.12
C LYS A 3 -1.80 22.45 9.57
N LYS A 4 -2.52 22.85 8.52
CA LYS A 4 -3.36 21.98 7.71
C LYS A 4 -2.46 21.14 6.81
N VAL A 5 -2.60 19.82 6.86
CA VAL A 5 -1.74 18.87 6.16
C VAL A 5 -2.60 17.96 5.27
N LEU A 6 -2.29 17.94 3.98
CA LEU A 6 -2.77 16.95 3.05
C LEU A 6 -1.70 15.85 2.93
N VAL A 7 -2.08 14.59 3.16
CA VAL A 7 -1.20 13.44 2.95
C VAL A 7 -1.50 12.84 1.58
N ILE A 8 -0.47 12.61 0.77
CA ILE A 8 -0.60 11.99 -0.57
C ILE A 8 0.26 10.74 -0.64
N GLU A 9 -0.29 9.67 -1.21
CA GLU A 9 0.39 8.41 -1.49
C GLU A 9 0.13 7.98 -2.95
N ASP A 10 1.01 7.17 -3.53
CA ASP A 10 0.82 6.62 -4.87
C ASP A 10 -0.33 5.60 -4.91
N LEU A 11 -0.22 4.53 -4.12
CA LEU A 11 -1.21 3.47 -4.01
C LEU A 11 -1.27 2.90 -2.61
N THR A 12 -2.42 2.33 -2.26
CA THR A 12 -2.58 1.64 -0.97
C THR A 12 -2.52 0.14 -1.16
N THR A 13 -1.90 -0.55 -0.20
CA THR A 13 -2.07 -2.00 0.02
C THR A 13 -2.93 -2.21 1.25
N THR A 14 -2.34 -2.12 2.44
CA THR A 14 -3.07 -2.26 3.71
C THR A 14 -3.51 -0.94 4.32
N GLY A 15 -3.03 0.19 3.79
CA GLY A 15 -3.20 1.52 4.38
C GLY A 15 -2.29 1.80 5.61
N GLY A 16 -1.49 0.82 6.05
CA GLY A 16 -0.68 0.96 7.26
C GLY A 16 0.42 2.03 7.18
N SER A 17 1.08 2.18 6.02
CA SER A 17 2.11 3.21 5.83
C SER A 17 1.54 4.62 5.96
N VAL A 18 0.43 4.90 5.25
CA VAL A 18 -0.20 6.22 5.29
C VAL A 18 -0.77 6.52 6.69
N ARG A 19 -1.30 5.50 7.39
CA ARG A 19 -1.76 5.64 8.78
C ARG A 19 -0.65 6.11 9.72
N LYS A 20 0.56 5.56 9.61
CA LYS A 20 1.71 5.99 10.42
C LYS A 20 2.07 7.46 10.18
N VAL A 21 1.97 7.93 8.93
CA VAL A 21 2.16 9.35 8.59
C VAL A 21 1.08 10.21 9.24
N VAL A 22 -0.19 9.82 9.12
CA VAL A 22 -1.33 10.52 9.75
C VAL A 22 -1.15 10.63 11.26
N ASP A 23 -0.79 9.52 11.92
CA ASP A 23 -0.59 9.48 13.37
C ASP A 23 0.58 10.38 13.78
N THR A 24 1.67 10.38 13.02
CA THR A 24 2.83 11.26 13.25
C THR A 24 2.47 12.75 13.10
N VAL A 25 1.71 13.11 12.07
CA VAL A 25 1.24 14.49 11.88
C VAL A 25 0.35 14.93 13.04
N LYS A 26 -0.59 14.09 13.47
CA LYS A 26 -1.45 14.38 14.63
C LYS A 26 -0.64 14.51 15.93
N ALA A 27 0.29 13.61 16.18
CA ALA A 27 1.15 13.62 17.37
C ALA A 27 2.02 14.90 17.48
N THR A 28 2.39 15.48 16.34
CA THR A 28 3.13 16.75 16.29
C THR A 28 2.22 18.00 16.33
N GLY A 29 0.92 17.80 16.55
CA GLY A 29 -0.09 18.85 16.61
C GLY A 29 -0.44 19.45 15.25
N GLY A 30 -0.25 18.69 14.16
CA GLY A 30 -0.76 19.03 12.83
C GLY A 30 -2.20 18.57 12.64
N ASN A 31 -2.91 19.23 11.73
CA ASN A 31 -4.31 18.94 11.40
C ASN A 31 -4.35 18.25 10.03
N VAL A 32 -4.48 16.93 10.02
CA VAL A 32 -4.68 16.18 8.76
C VAL A 32 -6.05 16.53 8.21
N VAL A 33 -6.09 17.23 7.07
CA VAL A 33 -7.35 17.66 6.43
C VAL A 33 -7.90 16.60 5.50
N ALA A 34 -7.03 15.82 4.87
CA ALA A 34 -7.38 14.69 4.04
C ALA A 34 -6.16 13.79 3.80
N VAL A 35 -6.45 12.57 3.36
CA VAL A 35 -5.51 11.60 2.82
C VAL A 35 -5.97 11.28 1.40
N CYS A 36 -5.09 11.46 0.42
CA CYS A 36 -5.37 11.18 -0.98
C CYS A 36 -4.42 10.12 -1.52
N VAL A 37 -4.93 9.26 -2.39
CA VAL A 37 -4.12 8.25 -3.08
C VAL A 37 -4.40 8.29 -4.58
N MET A 38 -3.42 8.01 -5.43
CA MET A 38 -3.71 7.86 -6.86
C MET A 38 -4.53 6.59 -7.13
N VAL A 39 -4.15 5.45 -6.55
CA VAL A 39 -4.86 4.17 -6.73
C VAL A 39 -5.17 3.49 -5.40
N ASN A 40 -6.45 3.25 -5.11
CA ASN A 40 -6.84 2.34 -4.04
C ASN A 40 -7.02 0.92 -4.60
N ARG A 41 -6.17 -0.01 -4.16
CA ARG A 41 -6.20 -1.40 -4.64
C ARG A 41 -7.16 -2.32 -3.89
N ASP A 42 -7.62 -1.88 -2.73
CA ASP A 42 -8.46 -2.65 -1.83
C ASP A 42 -9.46 -1.71 -1.12
N PRO A 43 -10.50 -1.24 -1.84
CA PRO A 43 -11.43 -0.24 -1.34
C PRO A 43 -12.32 -0.72 -0.20
N GLU A 44 -12.42 -2.04 -0.01
CA GLU A 44 -13.18 -2.64 1.10
C GLU A 44 -12.37 -2.60 2.40
N LYS A 45 -11.04 -2.72 2.30
CA LYS A 45 -10.14 -2.70 3.46
C LYS A 45 -9.55 -1.32 3.75
N VAL A 46 -9.24 -0.52 2.73
CA VAL A 46 -8.59 0.77 2.88
C VAL A 46 -9.61 1.88 2.82
N THR A 47 -10.06 2.30 4.01
CA THR A 47 -11.09 3.31 4.23
C THR A 47 -10.56 4.49 5.04
N SER A 48 -11.40 5.53 5.21
CA SER A 48 -11.11 6.69 6.06
C SER A 48 -10.72 6.28 7.49
N GLU A 49 -11.35 5.25 8.04
CA GLU A 49 -11.09 4.73 9.38
C GLU A 49 -9.70 4.10 9.48
N VAL A 50 -9.32 3.30 8.48
CA VAL A 50 -8.00 2.65 8.44
C VAL A 50 -6.88 3.68 8.31
N VAL A 51 -7.01 4.63 7.37
CA VAL A 51 -5.99 5.66 7.15
C VAL A 51 -6.00 6.74 8.24
N GLY A 52 -7.10 6.89 8.97
CA GLY A 52 -7.22 7.80 10.11
C GLY A 52 -7.61 9.23 9.74
N GLY A 53 -8.32 9.45 8.64
CA GLY A 53 -8.78 10.78 8.22
C GLY A 53 -9.66 10.72 6.97
N PRO A 54 -10.24 11.85 6.52
CA PRO A 54 -11.00 11.91 5.28
C PRO A 54 -10.18 11.37 4.12
N PHE A 55 -10.68 10.38 3.41
CA PHE A 55 -9.92 9.64 2.41
C PHE A 55 -10.54 9.75 1.03
N SER A 56 -9.69 9.96 0.02
CA SER A 56 -10.10 9.98 -1.38
C SER A 56 -9.07 9.27 -2.26
N ALA A 57 -9.55 8.54 -3.27
CA ALA A 57 -8.72 7.90 -4.27
C ALA A 57 -9.05 8.49 -5.64
N LEU A 58 -8.02 8.79 -6.44
CA LEU A 58 -8.23 9.20 -7.83
C LEU A 58 -8.80 8.06 -8.68
N GLY A 59 -8.34 6.83 -8.42
CA GLY A 59 -8.83 5.62 -9.07
C GLY A 59 -8.89 4.42 -8.13
N VAL A 60 -9.69 3.45 -8.52
CA VAL A 60 -9.79 2.14 -7.86
C VAL A 60 -9.39 1.08 -8.86
N ILE A 61 -8.32 0.34 -8.56
CA ILE A 61 -7.88 -0.81 -9.35
C ILE A 61 -7.72 -1.98 -8.40
N LYS A 62 -8.78 -2.80 -8.27
CA LYS A 62 -8.76 -3.95 -7.38
C LYS A 62 -7.62 -4.89 -7.76
N ALA A 63 -6.69 -5.15 -6.84
CA ALA A 63 -5.57 -6.04 -7.09
C ALA A 63 -5.25 -6.87 -5.85
N SER A 64 -5.51 -8.18 -5.93
CA SER A 64 -5.30 -9.13 -4.85
C SER A 64 -3.82 -9.20 -4.42
N ALA A 65 -3.61 -9.44 -3.14
CA ALA A 65 -2.34 -9.88 -2.59
C ALA A 65 -2.45 -11.37 -2.25
N PHE A 66 -1.41 -12.14 -2.55
CA PHE A 66 -1.37 -13.57 -2.31
C PHE A 66 -0.17 -13.90 -1.43
N ASP A 67 -0.37 -14.75 -0.43
CA ASP A 67 0.74 -15.42 0.24
C ASP A 67 1.42 -16.38 -0.74
N GLU A 68 2.72 -16.61 -0.56
CA GLU A 68 3.52 -17.48 -1.42
C GLU A 68 2.88 -18.86 -1.60
N ALA A 69 2.41 -19.46 -0.51
CA ALA A 69 1.81 -20.79 -0.48
C ALA A 69 0.55 -20.94 -1.35
N VAL A 70 -0.12 -19.83 -1.69
CA VAL A 70 -1.38 -19.84 -2.44
C VAL A 70 -1.31 -19.01 -3.73
N CYS A 71 -0.12 -18.57 -4.14
CA CYS A 71 0.06 -17.76 -5.34
C CYS A 71 -0.41 -18.53 -6.61
N PRO A 72 -1.41 -18.03 -7.35
CA PRO A 72 -1.93 -18.72 -8.53
C PRO A 72 -0.87 -18.85 -9.63
N LEU A 73 -0.08 -17.81 -9.85
CA LEU A 73 0.99 -17.81 -10.87
C LEU A 73 2.12 -18.77 -10.51
N CYS A 74 2.43 -18.96 -9.23
CA CYS A 74 3.41 -19.95 -8.80
C CYS A 74 2.91 -21.38 -9.04
N LYS A 75 1.61 -21.66 -8.81
CA LYS A 75 1.02 -22.98 -9.12
C LYS A 75 1.07 -23.30 -10.61
N GLU A 76 1.02 -22.27 -11.45
CA GLU A 76 1.13 -22.37 -12.91
C GLU A 76 2.59 -22.36 -13.42
N ASN A 77 3.58 -22.32 -12.51
CA ASN A 77 5.01 -22.21 -12.85
C ASN A 77 5.35 -21.02 -13.76
N VAL A 78 4.62 -19.91 -13.63
CA VAL A 78 4.95 -18.67 -14.35
C VAL A 78 6.30 -18.15 -13.86
N PRO A 79 7.27 -17.87 -14.76
CA PRO A 79 8.58 -17.38 -14.36
C PRO A 79 8.51 -16.08 -13.57
N ILE A 80 9.30 -16.00 -12.49
CA ILE A 80 9.39 -14.78 -11.68
C ILE A 80 10.18 -13.72 -12.44
N ASN A 81 9.62 -12.52 -12.55
CA ASN A 81 10.30 -11.38 -13.16
C ASN A 81 11.47 -10.90 -12.28
N THR A 82 12.68 -10.92 -12.82
CA THR A 82 13.90 -10.48 -12.14
C THR A 82 14.37 -9.07 -12.54
N ASN A 83 13.72 -8.45 -13.53
CA ASN A 83 14.04 -7.11 -14.03
C ASN A 83 13.41 -5.99 -13.21
N VAL A 84 12.27 -6.25 -12.55
CA VAL A 84 11.54 -5.25 -11.75
C VAL A 84 11.12 -5.82 -10.39
N GLY A 85 11.03 -4.94 -9.39
CA GLY A 85 10.61 -5.30 -8.04
C GLY A 85 11.64 -6.16 -7.29
N HIS A 86 11.16 -7.19 -6.59
CA HIS A 86 11.96 -8.00 -5.66
C HIS A 86 12.21 -9.43 -6.13
N GLY A 87 11.86 -9.78 -7.38
CA GLY A 87 11.92 -11.16 -7.87
C GLY A 87 13.33 -11.77 -7.83
N LYS A 88 14.36 -11.00 -8.20
CA LYS A 88 15.76 -11.47 -8.10
C LYS A 88 16.15 -11.86 -6.67
N LYS A 89 15.91 -10.96 -5.71
CA LYS A 89 16.21 -11.21 -4.28
C LYS A 89 15.40 -12.39 -3.74
N TYR A 90 14.15 -12.54 -4.18
CA TYR A 90 13.30 -13.66 -3.79
C TYR A 90 13.88 -15.00 -4.26
N LEU A 91 14.29 -15.11 -5.53
CA LEU A 91 14.90 -16.33 -6.06
C LEU A 91 16.23 -16.66 -5.36
N GLU A 92 17.10 -15.66 -5.18
CA GLU A 92 18.37 -15.81 -4.45
C GLU A 92 18.16 -16.35 -3.03
N ALA A 93 17.17 -15.84 -2.29
CA ALA A 93 16.82 -16.32 -0.96
C ALA A 93 16.27 -17.76 -0.93
N LYS A 94 15.78 -18.27 -2.07
CA LYS A 94 15.33 -19.65 -2.25
C LYS A 94 16.42 -20.58 -2.78
N GLY A 95 17.63 -20.08 -3.02
CA GLY A 95 18.71 -20.84 -3.67
C GLY A 95 18.44 -21.13 -5.14
N LEU A 96 17.51 -20.41 -5.76
CA LEU A 96 17.15 -20.52 -7.16
C LEU A 96 17.84 -19.36 -7.91
N LYS A 97 18.54 -19.65 -9.01
CA LYS A 97 19.19 -18.62 -9.83
C LYS A 97 18.30 -18.17 -10.96
#